data_AF-A0A447T886-F1
#
_entry.id   AF-A0A447T886-F1
#
_cell.length_a   1.000
_cell.length_b   1.000
_cell.length_c   1.000
_cell.angle_alpha   90.00
_cell.angle_beta   90.00
_cell.angle_gamma   90.00
#
_symmetry.space_group_name_H-M   'P 1'
#
loop_
_entity.id
_entity.type
_entity.pdbx_description
1 polymer ?
#
loop_
_entity_poly.entity_id
_entity_poly.type
_entity_poly.pdbx_seq_one_letter_code
_entity_poly.pdbx_strand_id
1 'polypeptide(L)'
;MSRLRQRVAERLVMSQQTNAILTTFNEVNMKPVMDLRAKYKDRFEKEHGIKLGFMGFFVKAVVAALKKYPIVNASVDGNDIVYHGYFDVGVAVGSPRGLVVPVIRNADQLSLAEIEKQIADFGKRARRAS
;
A
#
# COMPACT_ATOMS: atom_id res chain seq x y z
N MET A 1 -27.29 -8.66 -8.06
CA MET A 1 -25.94 -8.04 -7.90
C MET A 1 -25.45 -7.57 -9.26
N SER A 2 -24.66 -6.50 -9.34
CA SER A 2 -23.96 -6.18 -10.61
C SER A 2 -22.93 -7.27 -10.92
N ARG A 3 -22.64 -7.52 -12.20
CA ARG A 3 -21.62 -8.50 -12.63
C ARG A 3 -20.27 -8.29 -11.92
N LEU A 4 -19.90 -7.02 -11.72
CA LEU A 4 -18.68 -6.65 -10.99
C LEU A 4 -18.73 -7.10 -9.52
N ARG A 5 -19.82 -6.80 -8.80
CA ARG A 5 -19.96 -7.20 -7.39
C ARG A 5 -19.98 -8.72 -7.21
N GLN A 6 -20.61 -9.43 -8.14
CA GLN A 6 -20.63 -10.89 -8.13
C GLN A 6 -19.22 -11.48 -8.24
N ARG A 7 -18.41 -11.00 -9.19
CA ARG A 7 -17.01 -11.44 -9.33
C ARG A 7 -16.15 -11.12 -8.12
N VAL A 8 -16.35 -9.96 -7.49
CA VAL A 8 -15.62 -9.60 -6.26
C VAL A 8 -15.99 -10.57 -5.13
N ALA A 9 -17.27 -10.87 -4.94
CA ALA A 9 -17.72 -11.82 -3.92
C ALA A 9 -17.15 -13.23 -4.15
N GLU A 10 -17.19 -13.73 -5.38
CA GLU A 10 -16.58 -15.03 -5.76
C GLU A 10 -15.09 -15.07 -5.40
N ARG A 11 -14.33 -14.01 -5.71
CA ARG A 11 -12.89 -13.93 -5.40
C ARG A 11 -12.59 -13.88 -3.91
N LEU A 12 -13.41 -13.17 -3.13
CA LEU A 12 -13.22 -13.08 -1.68
C LEU A 12 -13.46 -14.44 -1.00
N VAL A 13 -14.53 -15.15 -1.39
CA VAL A 13 -14.82 -16.48 -0.87
C VAL A 13 -13.74 -17.47 -1.26
N MET A 14 -13.30 -17.45 -2.53
CA MET A 14 -12.21 -18.30 -3.01
C MET A 14 -10.93 -18.06 -2.18
N SER A 15 -10.55 -16.80 -1.95
CA SER A 15 -9.35 -16.46 -1.17
C SER A 15 -9.39 -17.00 0.26
N GLN A 16 -10.56 -16.99 0.91
CA GLN A 16 -10.74 -17.56 2.26
C GLN A 16 -10.68 -19.09 2.27
N GLN A 17 -11.16 -19.75 1.21
CA GLN A 17 -11.14 -21.21 1.12
C GLN A 17 -9.76 -21.76 0.78
N THR A 18 -8.98 -21.05 -0.04
CA THR A 18 -7.67 -21.52 -0.52
C THR A 18 -6.53 -21.21 0.44
N ASN A 19 -6.67 -20.20 1.31
CA ASN A 19 -5.59 -19.74 2.17
C ASN A 19 -5.94 -19.90 3.65
N ALA A 20 -4.98 -20.35 4.46
CA ALA A 20 -5.07 -20.30 5.91
C ALA A 20 -4.79 -18.87 6.41
N ILE A 21 -5.83 -18.03 6.43
CA ILE A 21 -5.72 -16.63 6.84
C ILE A 21 -5.74 -16.54 8.36
N LEU A 22 -4.63 -16.09 8.95
CA LEU A 22 -4.48 -15.81 10.37
C LEU A 22 -4.10 -14.34 10.57
N THR A 23 -4.48 -13.77 11.72
CA THR A 23 -4.25 -12.35 12.03
C THR A 23 -3.46 -12.20 13.32
N THR A 24 -2.45 -11.33 13.29
CA THR A 24 -1.71 -10.88 14.48
C THR A 24 -1.84 -9.37 14.63
N PHE A 25 -1.71 -8.87 15.85
CA PHE A 25 -1.92 -7.47 16.20
C PHE A 25 -0.74 -6.93 16.99
N ASN A 26 -0.45 -5.65 16.79
CA ASN A 26 0.55 -4.91 17.57
C ASN A 26 0.16 -3.42 17.59
N GLU A 27 0.72 -2.69 18.54
CA GLU A 27 0.50 -1.25 18.70
C GLU A 27 1.78 -0.47 18.44
N VAL A 28 1.66 0.75 17.92
CA VAL A 28 2.81 1.61 17.64
C VAL A 28 2.53 3.04 18.05
N ASN A 29 3.49 3.65 18.74
CA ASN A 29 3.42 5.06 19.12
C ASN A 29 3.68 5.95 17.89
N MET A 30 2.66 6.69 17.45
CA MET A 30 2.74 7.59 16.30
C MET A 30 3.32 8.98 16.62
N LYS A 31 3.50 9.33 17.90
CA LYS A 31 4.01 10.66 18.31
C LYS A 31 5.31 11.06 17.59
N PRO A 32 6.34 10.19 17.48
CA PRO A 32 7.58 10.56 16.79
C PRO A 32 7.37 10.94 15.31
N VAL A 33 6.51 10.19 14.61
CA VAL A 33 6.19 10.46 13.20
C VAL A 33 5.40 11.77 13.06
N MET A 34 4.46 12.01 13.98
CA MET A 34 3.67 13.25 14.01
C MET A 34 4.56 14.48 14.28
N ASP A 35 5.48 14.39 15.24
CA ASP A 35 6.40 15.46 15.58
C ASP A 35 7.35 15.78 14.41
N LEU A 36 7.88 14.74 13.75
CA LEU A 36 8.73 14.90 12.55
C LEU A 36 7.94 15.56 11.41
N ARG A 37 6.71 15.10 11.17
CA ARG A 37 5.83 15.69 10.16
C ARG A 37 5.53 17.15 10.49
N ALA A 38 5.23 17.49 11.74
CA ALA A 38 4.96 18.86 12.15
C ALA A 38 6.17 19.78 11.92
N LYS A 39 7.39 19.28 12.18
CA LYS A 39 8.64 20.03 12.00
C LYS A 39 8.99 20.28 10.53
N TYR A 40 8.75 19.33 9.64
CA TYR A 40 9.26 19.39 8.26
C TYR A 40 8.19 19.55 7.18
N LYS A 41 6.89 19.44 7.49
CA LYS A 41 5.79 19.50 6.49
C LYS A 41 5.89 20.69 5.54
N ASP A 42 6.17 21.89 6.05
CA ASP A 42 6.10 23.11 5.26
C ASP A 42 7.34 23.22 4.34
N ARG A 43 8.50 22.79 4.83
CA ARG A 43 9.73 22.72 4.02
C ARG A 43 9.58 21.65 2.94
N PHE A 44 9.07 20.48 3.30
CA PHE A 44 8.86 19.37 2.37
C PHE A 44 7.87 19.72 1.26
N GLU A 45 6.77 20.40 1.58
CA GLU A 45 5.80 20.86 0.59
C GLU A 45 6.39 21.91 -0.35
N LYS A 46 7.20 22.85 0.16
CA LYS A 46 7.91 23.83 -0.66
C LYS A 46 8.92 23.18 -1.63
N GLU A 47 9.67 22.19 -1.17
CA GLU A 47 10.74 21.55 -1.94
C GLU A 47 10.21 20.57 -2.99
N HIS A 48 9.18 19.79 -2.63
CA HIS A 48 8.71 18.69 -3.47
C HIS A 48 7.35 18.94 -4.14
N GLY A 49 6.64 20.00 -3.76
CA GLY A 49 5.30 20.34 -4.28
C GLY A 49 4.20 19.36 -3.85
N ILE A 50 4.43 18.60 -2.78
CA ILE A 50 3.47 17.63 -2.24
C ILE A 50 3.51 17.65 -0.71
N LYS A 51 2.35 17.47 -0.08
CA LYS A 51 2.24 17.42 1.38
C LYS A 51 2.91 16.17 1.92
N LEU A 52 3.67 16.33 3.01
CA LEU A 52 4.21 15.20 3.77
C LEU A 52 3.05 14.47 4.47
N GLY A 53 2.72 13.28 3.98
CA GLY A 53 1.70 12.39 4.53
C GLY A 53 2.27 11.40 5.55
N PHE A 54 1.41 10.49 6.00
CA PHE A 54 1.82 9.33 6.82
C PHE A 54 2.11 8.10 5.96
N MET A 55 1.48 8.00 4.78
CA MET A 55 1.55 6.81 3.94
C MET A 55 2.97 6.53 3.44
N GLY A 56 3.75 7.57 3.13
CA GLY A 56 5.16 7.42 2.78
C GLY A 56 5.97 6.70 3.84
N PHE A 57 5.74 7.03 5.13
CA PHE A 57 6.40 6.36 6.25
C PHE A 57 5.98 4.88 6.34
N PHE A 58 4.68 4.60 6.18
CA PHE A 58 4.18 3.22 6.23
C PHE A 58 4.71 2.37 5.09
N VAL A 59 4.71 2.88 3.85
CA VAL A 59 5.26 2.16 2.70
C VAL A 59 6.76 1.89 2.90
N LYS A 60 7.53 2.87 3.39
CA LYS A 60 8.96 2.66 3.68
C LYS A 60 9.20 1.66 4.80
N ALA A 61 8.40 1.68 5.86
CA ALA A 61 8.48 0.70 6.94
C ALA A 61 8.15 -0.72 6.45
N VAL A 62 7.10 -0.87 5.64
CA VAL A 62 6.71 -2.15 5.02
C VAL A 62 7.83 -2.68 4.13
N VAL A 63 8.40 -1.85 3.25
CA VAL A 63 9.53 -2.26 2.40
C VAL A 63 10.73 -2.72 3.24
N ALA A 64 11.06 -2.01 4.31
CA ALA A 64 12.15 -2.42 5.20
C ALA A 64 11.86 -3.78 5.87
N ALA A 65 10.60 -4.02 6.27
CA ALA A 65 10.17 -5.30 6.81
C ALA A 65 10.23 -6.43 5.76
N LEU A 66 9.79 -6.18 4.52
CA LEU A 66 9.85 -7.15 3.42
C LEU A 66 11.29 -7.53 3.07
N LYS A 67 12.23 -6.58 3.12
CA LYS A 67 13.67 -6.86 2.96
C LYS A 67 14.22 -7.76 4.06
N LYS A 68 13.74 -7.59 5.30
CA LYS A 68 14.15 -8.41 6.46
C LYS A 68 13.49 -9.78 6.48
N TYR A 69 12.27 -9.90 5.98
CA TYR A 69 11.47 -11.13 5.96
C TYR A 69 11.00 -11.44 4.52
N PRO A 70 11.89 -11.95 3.64
CA PRO A 70 11.58 -12.16 2.22
C PRO A 70 10.41 -13.11 1.96
N ILE A 71 10.15 -14.05 2.87
CA ILE A 71 9.02 -14.98 2.79
C ILE A 71 7.67 -14.26 2.74
N VAL A 72 7.55 -13.10 3.37
CA VAL A 72 6.32 -12.28 3.35
C VAL A 72 6.12 -11.62 1.98
N ASN A 73 7.19 -11.40 1.22
CA ASN A 73 7.13 -10.90 -0.15
C ASN A 73 6.98 -12.02 -1.20
N ALA A 74 6.82 -13.29 -0.79
CA ALA A 74 6.70 -14.41 -1.70
C ALA A 74 5.23 -14.74 -2.02
N SER A 75 4.99 -15.50 -3.09
CA SER A 75 3.68 -16.11 -3.40
C SER A 75 3.79 -17.62 -3.53
N VAL A 76 2.68 -18.31 -3.31
CA VAL A 76 2.56 -19.74 -3.59
C VAL A 76 1.99 -19.92 -4.99
N ASP A 77 2.70 -20.65 -5.85
CA ASP A 77 2.23 -21.05 -7.18
C ASP A 77 2.20 -22.58 -7.25
N GLY A 78 0.99 -23.15 -7.11
CA GLY A 78 0.81 -24.59 -6.96
C GLY A 78 1.54 -25.14 -5.72
N ASN A 79 2.63 -25.88 -5.95
CA ASN A 79 3.45 -26.46 -4.89
C ASN A 79 4.77 -25.69 -4.64
N ASP A 80 5.02 -24.63 -5.41
CA ASP A 80 6.26 -23.85 -5.34
C ASP A 80 6.06 -22.52 -4.61
N ILE A 81 7.11 -22.09 -3.90
CA ILE A 81 7.17 -20.75 -3.28
C ILE A 81 8.04 -19.86 -4.17
N VAL A 82 7.41 -18.83 -4.73
CA VAL A 82 8.04 -17.86 -5.63
C VAL A 82 8.45 -16.63 -4.84
N TYR A 83 9.75 -16.40 -4.71
CA TYR A 83 10.31 -15.21 -4.07
C TYR A 83 10.46 -14.07 -5.08
N HIS A 84 9.95 -12.89 -4.73
CA HIS A 84 10.04 -11.71 -5.59
C HIS A 84 11.25 -10.84 -5.21
N GLY A 85 12.08 -10.50 -6.21
CA GLY A 85 13.23 -9.60 -6.07
C GLY A 85 12.89 -8.11 -6.17
N TYR A 86 11.62 -7.77 -6.35
CA TYR A 86 11.10 -6.40 -6.42
C TYR A 86 10.09 -6.15 -5.28
N PHE A 87 9.85 -4.87 -4.99
CA PHE A 87 8.98 -4.44 -3.89
C PHE A 87 7.80 -3.64 -4.42
N ASP A 88 6.78 -4.36 -4.89
CA ASP A 88 5.54 -3.80 -5.40
C ASP A 88 4.48 -3.79 -4.29
N VAL A 89 4.00 -2.60 -3.90
CA VAL A 89 3.08 -2.43 -2.76
C VAL A 89 1.71 -1.95 -3.24
N GLY A 90 0.69 -2.77 -3.00
CA GLY A 90 -0.71 -2.39 -3.25
C GLY A 90 -1.23 -1.41 -2.20
N VAL A 91 -1.86 -0.32 -2.63
CA VAL A 91 -2.46 0.69 -1.75
C VAL A 91 -3.94 0.79 -2.04
N ALA A 92 -4.78 0.51 -1.05
CA ALA A 92 -6.22 0.59 -1.20
C ALA A 92 -6.69 2.06 -1.24
N VAL A 93 -7.42 2.44 -2.29
CA VAL A 93 -7.95 3.78 -2.51
C VAL A 93 -9.45 3.71 -2.72
N GLY A 94 -10.20 4.44 -1.90
CA GLY A 94 -11.65 4.54 -2.02
C GLY A 94 -12.08 5.43 -3.19
N SER A 95 -13.11 5.00 -3.91
CA SER A 95 -13.83 5.76 -4.94
C SER A 95 -15.34 5.68 -4.74
N PRO A 96 -16.14 6.60 -5.30
CA PRO A 96 -17.61 6.51 -5.30
C PRO A 96 -18.18 5.20 -5.88
N ARG A 97 -17.45 4.55 -6.80
CA ARG A 97 -17.84 3.28 -7.41
C ARG A 97 -17.37 2.03 -6.64
N GLY A 98 -16.58 2.21 -5.58
CA GLY A 98 -16.05 1.12 -4.76
C GLY A 98 -14.57 1.30 -4.39
N LEU A 99 -13.95 0.22 -3.92
CA LEU A 99 -12.53 0.19 -3.56
C LEU A 99 -11.69 -0.29 -4.74
N VAL A 100 -10.60 0.42 -5.05
CA VAL A 100 -9.60 -0.01 -6.03
C VAL A 100 -8.24 -0.10 -5.35
N VAL A 101 -7.38 -1.01 -5.80
CA VAL A 101 -6.05 -1.24 -5.22
C VAL A 101 -4.98 -1.05 -6.29
N PRO A 102 -4.57 0.21 -6.58
CA PRO A 102 -3.40 0.48 -7.41
C PRO A 102 -2.10 0.04 -6.72
N VAL A 103 -1.06 -0.19 -7.54
CA VAL A 103 0.24 -0.70 -7.08
C VAL A 103 1.31 0.37 -7.24
N ILE A 104 2.06 0.62 -6.18
CA ILE A 104 3.31 1.38 -6.20
C ILE A 104 4.41 0.39 -6.58
N ARG A 105 5.01 0.57 -7.76
CA ARG A 105 6.05 -0.33 -8.25
C ARG A 105 7.43 0.07 -7.73
N ASN A 106 8.27 -0.91 -7.42
CA ASN A 106 9.64 -0.71 -6.94
C ASN A 106 9.72 0.33 -5.79
N ALA A 107 8.83 0.20 -4.80
CA ALA A 107 8.66 1.16 -3.72
C ALA A 107 9.95 1.37 -2.88
N ASP A 108 10.89 0.44 -2.97
CA ASP A 108 12.18 0.54 -2.29
C ASP A 108 13.11 1.58 -2.93
N GLN A 109 13.01 1.78 -4.24
CA GLN A 109 13.81 2.75 -5.00
C GLN A 109 13.26 4.18 -4.93
N LEU A 110 11.98 4.34 -4.55
CA LEU A 110 11.32 5.64 -4.52
C LEU A 110 11.63 6.44 -3.26
N SER A 111 11.79 7.75 -3.36
CA SER A 111 11.80 8.66 -2.20
C SER A 111 10.42 8.77 -1.54
N LEU A 112 10.37 9.32 -0.32
CA LEU A 112 9.10 9.63 0.36
C LEU A 112 8.23 10.56 -0.49
N ALA A 113 8.84 11.55 -1.16
CA ALA A 113 8.13 12.49 -2.01
C ALA A 113 7.50 11.80 -3.24
N GLU A 114 8.21 10.87 -3.86
CA GLU A 114 7.69 10.11 -5.01
C GLU A 114 6.55 9.18 -4.60
N ILE A 115 6.67 8.52 -3.45
CA ILE A 115 5.59 7.68 -2.91
C ILE A 115 4.33 8.51 -2.65
N GLU A 116 4.46 9.65 -1.96
CA GLU A 116 3.32 10.53 -1.68
C GLU A 116 2.69 11.09 -2.97
N LYS A 117 3.51 11.43 -3.98
CA LYS A 117 3.02 11.86 -5.30
C LYS A 117 2.21 10.76 -5.99
N GLN A 118 2.68 9.52 -5.98
CA GLN A 118 1.95 8.40 -6.60
C GLN A 118 0.62 8.14 -5.88
N ILE A 119 0.61 8.15 -4.55
CA ILE A 119 -0.63 7.96 -3.76
C ILE A 119 -1.62 9.09 -4.02
N ALA A 120 -1.14 10.34 -4.09
CA ALA A 120 -1.99 11.48 -4.42
C ALA A 120 -2.58 11.37 -5.84
N ASP A 121 -1.80 10.90 -6.81
CA ASP A 121 -2.28 10.62 -8.17
C ASP A 121 -3.35 9.51 -8.17
N PHE A 122 -3.10 8.40 -7.46
CA PHE A 122 -4.06 7.31 -7.33
C PHE A 122 -5.39 7.79 -6.76
N GLY A 123 -5.35 8.63 -5.72
CA GLY A 123 -6.53 9.26 -5.13
C GLY A 123 -7.28 10.19 -6.10
N LYS A 124 -6.57 10.89 -7.00
CA LYS A 124 -7.19 11.73 -8.04
C LYS A 124 -7.83 10.88 -9.14
N ARG A 125 -7.13 9.85 -9.63
CA ARG A 125 -7.64 8.94 -10.67
C ARG A 125 -8.85 8.15 -10.19
N ALA A 126 -8.80 7.62 -8.96
CA ALA A 126 -9.93 6.93 -8.35
C ALA A 126 -11.17 7.84 -8.23
N ARG A 127 -11.00 9.13 -7.91
CA ARG A 127 -12.09 10.11 -7.88
C ARG A 127 -12.59 10.53 -9.26
N ARG A 128 -11.75 10.51 -10.30
CA ARG A 128 -12.16 10.85 -11.68
C ARG A 128 -12.81 9.69 -12.42
N ALA A 129 -12.49 8.46 -12.06
CA ALA A 129 -13.12 7.26 -12.62
C ALA A 129 -14.56 7.02 -12.09
N SER A 130 -15.06 7.96 -11.27
CA SER A 130 -16.42 8.02 -10.71
C SER A 130 -17.48 8.36 -11.75
#